data_AF-A0ABD0XQ82-F1
#
_entry.id   AF-A0ABD0XQ82-F1
#
_cell.length_a   1.000
_cell.length_b   1.000
_cell.length_c   1.000
_cell.angle_alpha   90.00
_cell.angle_beta   90.00
_cell.angle_gamma   90.00
#
_symmetry.space_group_name_H-M   'P 1'
#
loop_
_entity.id
_entity.type
_entity.pdbx_description
1 polymer ?
#
loop_
_entity_poly.entity_id
_entity_poly.type
_entity_poly.pdbx_seq_one_letter_code
_entity_poly.pdbx_strand_id
1 'polypeptide(L)'
;MVRSVKAQGRTLRTLKDLRDSGFGRPLPRHGLTLLFWFVQECTDFNYNDNMTVKCHPERGDFGFHHFGNFENILPVLLGNAREKYFEVGNLNTDTFPQAKDLPDYVTQYYVLFQGYSQRNKDRIIIRLKHRHVTATYITEHKEDGIQGSLTLNIPTLSVQSSSS
;
A
#
# COMPACT_ATOMS: atom_id res chain seq x y z
N MET A 1 26.59 -19.84 0.82
CA MET A 1 25.21 -20.36 0.98
C MET A 1 24.32 -19.21 1.40
N VAL A 2 23.73 -18.49 0.45
CA VAL A 2 22.82 -17.37 0.76
C VAL A 2 21.42 -17.96 0.90
N ARG A 3 20.92 -18.04 2.14
CA ARG A 3 19.53 -18.39 2.39
C ARG A 3 18.66 -17.25 1.85
N SER A 4 18.06 -17.47 0.68
CA SER A 4 16.96 -16.64 0.20
C SER A 4 15.79 -16.85 1.16
N VAL A 5 15.59 -15.90 2.06
CA VAL A 5 14.36 -15.83 2.85
C VAL A 5 13.30 -15.29 1.89
N LYS A 6 12.56 -16.19 1.23
CA LYS A 6 11.29 -15.83 0.60
C LYS A 6 10.41 -15.25 1.72
N ALA A 7 10.15 -13.95 1.70
CA ALA A 7 9.09 -13.38 2.52
C ALA A 7 7.79 -14.07 2.10
N GLN A 8 7.31 -14.99 2.94
CA GLN A 8 6.04 -15.67 2.73
C GLN A 8 4.95 -14.70 3.18
N GLY A 9 4.53 -13.82 2.28
CA GLY A 9 3.43 -12.89 2.54
C GLY A 9 2.18 -13.66 2.97
N ARG A 10 1.58 -13.29 4.11
CA ARG A 10 0.34 -13.92 4.62
C ARG A 10 -0.86 -13.18 4.06
N THR A 11 -1.67 -13.79 3.20
CA THR A 11 -2.98 -13.25 2.77
C THR A 11 -3.88 -12.88 3.96
N LEU A 12 -4.43 -11.64 4.02
CA LEU A 12 -5.51 -11.31 4.96
C LEU A 12 -6.83 -11.59 4.26
N ARG A 13 -7.65 -12.43 4.87
CA ARG A 13 -9.00 -12.74 4.38
C ARG A 13 -10.09 -12.14 5.25
N THR A 14 -9.74 -11.74 6.47
CA THR A 14 -10.69 -11.29 7.48
C THR A 14 -10.21 -10.02 8.18
N LEU A 15 -11.15 -9.29 8.80
CA LEU A 15 -10.82 -8.17 9.69
C LEU A 15 -9.96 -8.62 10.88
N LYS A 16 -10.11 -9.88 11.32
CA LYS A 16 -9.26 -10.47 12.36
C LYS A 16 -7.82 -10.59 11.87
N ASP A 17 -7.59 -11.04 10.64
CA ASP A 17 -6.25 -11.08 10.08
C ASP A 17 -5.64 -9.67 10.03
N LEU A 18 -6.38 -8.67 9.53
CA LEU A 18 -5.93 -7.28 9.50
C LEU A 18 -5.60 -6.76 10.89
N ARG A 19 -6.44 -7.08 11.88
CA ARG A 19 -6.19 -6.72 13.29
C ARG A 19 -4.92 -7.36 13.81
N ASP A 20 -4.78 -8.66 13.63
CA ASP A 20 -3.67 -9.43 14.16
C ASP A 20 -2.35 -9.12 13.42
N SER A 21 -2.41 -8.54 12.22
CA SER A 21 -1.24 -8.04 11.49
C SER A 21 -0.57 -6.83 12.14
N GLY A 22 -1.29 -6.08 12.99
CA GLY A 22 -0.79 -4.83 13.59
C GLY A 22 -0.71 -3.65 12.62
N PHE A 23 -1.09 -3.80 11.35
CA PHE A 23 -1.01 -2.73 10.36
C PHE A 23 -1.75 -1.46 10.81
N GLY A 24 -1.12 -0.30 10.56
CA GLY A 24 -1.61 1.02 10.94
C GLY A 24 -1.73 1.25 12.44
N ARG A 25 -1.10 0.42 13.28
CA ARG A 25 -1.16 0.51 14.74
C ARG A 25 0.20 0.31 15.41
N PRO A 26 0.42 0.89 16.61
CA PRO A 26 -0.46 1.86 17.30
C PRO A 26 -0.34 3.27 16.69
N LEU A 27 -1.05 4.26 17.25
CA LEU A 27 -0.79 5.68 17.00
C LEU A 27 0.72 5.96 17.13
N PRO A 28 1.31 6.81 16.27
CA PRO A 28 0.69 7.73 15.31
C PRO A 28 0.54 7.17 13.88
N ARG A 29 0.54 5.85 13.71
CA ARG A 29 0.43 5.21 12.39
C ARG A 29 -0.90 5.50 11.72
N HIS A 30 -0.87 5.67 10.40
CA HIS A 30 -2.02 6.06 9.56
C HIS A 30 -2.50 4.93 8.65
N GLY A 31 -1.89 3.75 8.70
CA GLY A 31 -2.17 2.66 7.76
C GLY A 31 -3.65 2.26 7.66
N LEU A 32 -4.39 2.23 8.78
CA LEU A 32 -5.82 1.89 8.76
C LEU A 32 -6.67 2.98 8.10
N THR A 33 -6.38 4.25 8.36
CA THR A 33 -7.10 5.36 7.73
C THR A 33 -6.75 5.48 6.25
N LEU A 34 -5.49 5.21 5.89
CA LEU A 34 -5.03 5.09 4.50
C LEU A 34 -5.74 3.94 3.76
N LEU A 35 -5.88 2.77 4.38
CA LEU A 35 -6.58 1.63 3.78
C LEU A 35 -8.08 1.91 3.61
N PHE A 36 -8.70 2.54 4.60
CA PHE A 36 -10.10 2.97 4.51
C PHE A 36 -10.29 3.92 3.34
N TRP A 37 -9.49 4.99 3.26
CA TRP A 37 -9.51 5.94 2.15
C TRP A 37 -9.30 5.26 0.79
N PHE A 38 -8.30 4.39 0.69
CA PHE A 38 -7.97 3.70 -0.56
C PHE A 38 -9.18 2.90 -1.09
N VAL A 39 -9.83 2.13 -0.22
CA VAL A 39 -10.98 1.30 -0.60
C VAL A 39 -12.21 2.15 -0.93
N GLN A 40 -12.48 3.18 -0.14
CA GLN A 40 -13.72 3.98 -0.26
C GLN A 40 -13.66 5.02 -1.39
N GLU A 41 -12.50 5.68 -1.57
CA GLU A 41 -12.39 6.86 -2.43
C GLU A 41 -11.49 6.63 -3.66
N CYS A 42 -10.46 5.80 -3.54
CA CYS A 42 -9.50 5.57 -4.64
C CYS A 42 -9.88 4.37 -5.52
N THR A 43 -10.78 3.49 -5.08
CA THR A 43 -11.20 2.29 -5.83
C THR A 43 -12.69 2.22 -6.12
N ASP A 44 -13.04 1.42 -7.13
CA ASP A 44 -14.40 1.01 -7.46
C ASP A 44 -14.43 -0.46 -7.90
N PHE A 45 -15.63 -1.02 -8.06
CA PHE A 45 -15.86 -2.29 -8.72
C PHE A 45 -16.64 -2.08 -10.01
N ASN A 46 -16.17 -2.70 -11.10
CA ASN A 46 -16.92 -2.69 -12.35
C ASN A 46 -18.05 -3.75 -12.35
N TYR A 47 -18.85 -3.80 -13.41
CA TYR A 47 -19.96 -4.75 -13.55
C TYR A 47 -19.57 -6.24 -13.56
N ASN A 48 -18.27 -6.54 -13.66
CA ASN A 48 -17.71 -7.89 -13.58
C ASN A 48 -17.02 -8.13 -12.22
N ASP A 49 -17.34 -7.34 -11.20
CA ASP A 49 -16.75 -7.37 -9.85
C ASP A 49 -15.21 -7.24 -9.81
N ASN A 50 -14.60 -6.65 -10.86
CA ASN A 50 -13.18 -6.38 -10.85
C ASN A 50 -12.90 -5.03 -10.19
N MET A 51 -11.98 -5.02 -9.24
CA MET A 51 -11.49 -3.79 -8.62
C MET A 51 -10.78 -2.90 -9.66
N THR A 52 -11.13 -1.63 -9.68
CA THR A 52 -10.55 -0.60 -10.54
C THR A 52 -10.14 0.62 -9.71
N VAL A 53 -9.18 1.39 -10.20
CA VAL A 53 -8.83 2.68 -9.58
C VAL A 53 -9.70 3.81 -10.13
N LYS A 54 -10.18 4.69 -9.25
CA LYS A 54 -10.79 5.99 -9.56
C LYS A 54 -9.71 7.06 -9.72
N CYS A 55 -8.75 7.06 -8.80
CA CYS A 55 -7.56 7.92 -8.81
C CYS A 55 -6.61 7.62 -10.00
N HIS A 56 -5.60 8.46 -10.23
CA HIS A 56 -4.56 8.27 -11.24
C HIS A 56 -3.16 8.05 -10.63
N PRO A 57 -2.82 6.81 -10.23
CA PRO A 57 -1.48 6.49 -9.72
C PRO A 57 -0.34 6.88 -10.66
N GLU A 58 -0.53 6.74 -11.98
CA GLU A 58 0.45 7.14 -13.01
C GLU A 58 0.73 8.65 -13.03
N ARG A 59 -0.18 9.49 -12.52
CA ARG A 59 -0.01 10.96 -12.41
C ARG A 59 0.49 11.40 -11.04
N GLY A 60 0.60 10.46 -10.10
CA GLY A 60 1.01 10.71 -8.74
C GLY A 60 -0.06 11.33 -7.84
N ASP A 61 -1.35 11.22 -8.22
CA ASP A 61 -2.47 11.64 -7.37
C ASP A 61 -2.27 11.13 -5.93
N PHE A 62 -2.56 11.93 -4.91
CA PHE A 62 -2.46 11.53 -3.50
C PHE A 62 -1.06 11.04 -3.05
N GLY A 63 -0.02 11.33 -3.83
CA GLY A 63 1.35 10.88 -3.54
C GLY A 63 1.66 9.47 -4.04
N PHE A 64 0.86 8.92 -4.96
CA PHE A 64 1.22 7.67 -5.64
C PHE A 64 2.54 7.82 -6.40
N HIS A 65 3.32 6.74 -6.46
CA HIS A 65 4.55 6.69 -7.26
C HIS A 65 4.90 5.27 -7.67
N HIS A 66 5.73 5.11 -8.70
CA HIS A 66 6.13 3.79 -9.18
C HIS A 66 6.96 3.03 -8.13
N PHE A 67 6.57 1.78 -7.86
CA PHE A 67 7.29 0.89 -6.97
C PHE A 67 8.11 -0.13 -7.78
N GLY A 68 9.44 0.02 -7.80
CA GLY A 68 10.31 -0.77 -8.68
C GLY A 68 10.46 -2.24 -8.32
N ASN A 69 10.10 -2.65 -7.09
CA ASN A 69 10.29 -4.02 -6.60
C ASN A 69 11.73 -4.56 -6.76
N PHE A 70 12.75 -3.72 -6.60
CA PHE A 70 14.16 -4.10 -6.80
C PHE A 70 14.64 -5.19 -5.83
N GLU A 71 14.06 -5.25 -4.63
CA GLU A 71 14.34 -6.27 -3.61
C GLU A 71 13.58 -7.59 -3.83
N ASN A 72 12.76 -7.69 -4.89
CA ASN A 72 11.96 -8.88 -5.23
C ASN A 72 11.07 -9.40 -4.08
N ILE A 73 10.51 -8.47 -3.30
CA ILE A 73 9.58 -8.77 -2.21
C ILE A 73 8.17 -9.05 -2.71
N LEU A 74 7.80 -8.50 -3.88
CA LEU A 74 6.57 -8.79 -4.60
C LEU A 74 6.85 -9.74 -5.77
N PRO A 75 5.83 -10.44 -6.30
CA PRO A 75 5.99 -11.24 -7.51
C PRO A 75 6.59 -10.42 -8.66
N VAL A 76 7.61 -10.95 -9.32
CA VAL A 76 8.21 -10.32 -10.50
C VAL A 76 7.14 -10.21 -11.59
N LEU A 77 6.98 -9.02 -12.15
CA LEU A 77 6.11 -8.82 -13.31
C LEU A 77 6.81 -9.42 -14.53
N LEU A 78 6.23 -10.49 -15.07
CA LEU A 78 6.66 -11.03 -16.36
C LEU A 78 6.41 -9.96 -17.42
N GLY A 79 7.32 -9.79 -18.38
CA GLY A 79 7.52 -8.63 -19.29
C GLY A 79 6.35 -8.14 -20.17
N ASN A 80 5.11 -8.26 -19.71
CA ASN A 80 3.99 -7.49 -20.21
C ASN A 80 4.21 -6.01 -19.81
N ALA A 81 4.49 -5.16 -20.79
CA ALA A 81 4.76 -3.73 -20.57
C ALA A 81 3.56 -2.91 -20.01
N ARG A 82 2.50 -3.58 -19.55
CA ARG A 82 1.22 -2.98 -19.13
C ARG A 82 0.90 -3.17 -17.65
N GLU A 83 1.70 -3.96 -16.94
CA GLU A 83 1.55 -4.11 -15.49
C GLU A 83 2.67 -3.38 -14.78
N LYS A 84 2.31 -2.63 -13.74
CA LYS A 84 3.25 -1.89 -12.90
C LYS A 84 2.81 -1.96 -11.44
N TYR A 85 3.75 -1.77 -10.53
CA TYR A 85 3.44 -1.54 -9.13
C TYR A 85 3.45 -0.04 -8.83
N PHE A 86 2.49 0.41 -8.03
CA PHE A 86 2.43 1.77 -7.49
C PHE A 86 2.29 1.74 -5.99
N GLU A 87 2.98 2.64 -5.29
CA GLU A 87 2.94 2.80 -3.83
C GLU A 87 2.26 4.12 -3.47
N VAL A 88 1.50 4.13 -2.37
CA VAL A 88 0.98 5.34 -1.69
C VAL A 88 1.15 5.20 -0.18
N GLY A 89 1.10 6.33 0.53
CA GLY A 89 1.13 6.38 1.99
C GLY A 89 2.40 7.02 2.55
N ASN A 90 3.34 7.45 1.71
CA ASN A 90 4.39 8.36 2.14
C ASN A 90 3.84 9.79 2.21
N LEU A 91 3.68 10.29 3.43
CA LEU A 91 3.11 11.60 3.74
C LEU A 91 4.13 12.74 3.68
N ASN A 92 5.37 12.46 3.27
CA ASN A 92 6.38 13.51 3.07
C ASN A 92 6.07 14.30 1.78
N THR A 93 5.49 15.48 1.93
CA THR A 93 5.11 16.37 0.82
C THR A 93 6.30 16.99 0.10
N ASP A 94 7.50 16.99 0.68
CA ASP A 94 8.70 17.45 -0.03
C ASP A 94 9.13 16.45 -1.10
N THR A 95 8.90 15.16 -0.85
CA THR A 95 9.22 14.08 -1.81
C THR A 95 8.03 13.78 -2.73
N PHE A 96 6.81 13.78 -2.17
CA PHE A 96 5.57 13.49 -2.88
C PHE A 96 4.56 14.62 -2.65
N PRO A 97 4.64 15.73 -3.41
CA PRO A 97 3.83 16.93 -3.17
C PRO A 97 2.33 16.69 -3.14
N GLN A 98 1.83 15.76 -3.95
CA GLN A 98 0.42 15.38 -4.03
C GLN A 98 -0.07 14.58 -2.81
N ALA A 99 0.81 14.14 -1.90
CA ALA A 99 0.39 13.52 -0.65
C ALA A 99 -0.44 14.48 0.23
N LYS A 100 -0.32 15.79 0.00
CA LYS A 100 -1.17 16.82 0.64
C LYS A 100 -2.65 16.71 0.25
N ASP A 101 -2.96 16.04 -0.85
CA ASP A 101 -4.33 15.88 -1.35
C ASP A 101 -5.05 14.71 -0.65
N LEU A 102 -4.34 13.92 0.17
CA LEU A 102 -4.97 12.90 1.02
C LEU A 102 -5.87 13.57 2.08
N PRO A 103 -7.02 12.98 2.42
CA PRO A 103 -7.92 13.55 3.42
C PRO A 103 -7.25 13.75 4.78
N ASP A 104 -7.69 14.78 5.52
CA ASP A 104 -7.15 15.14 6.83
C ASP A 104 -7.14 13.96 7.82
N TYR A 105 -8.16 13.09 7.79
CA TYR A 105 -8.21 11.93 8.68
C TYR A 105 -7.10 10.89 8.41
N VAL A 106 -6.47 10.94 7.23
CA VAL A 106 -5.29 10.15 6.87
C VAL A 106 -4.01 10.84 7.35
N THR A 107 -3.93 12.16 7.22
CA THR A 107 -2.69 12.94 7.41
C THR A 107 -2.55 13.58 8.80
N GLN A 108 -3.63 13.68 9.58
CA GLN A 108 -3.66 14.43 10.85
C GLN A 108 -2.57 14.01 11.84
N TYR A 109 -2.32 12.70 11.99
CA TYR A 109 -1.34 12.21 12.96
C TYR A 109 0.09 12.38 12.48
N TYR A 110 0.30 12.47 11.16
CA TYR A 110 1.58 12.89 10.63
C TYR A 110 1.91 14.31 11.09
N VAL A 111 0.96 15.26 10.99
CA VAL A 111 1.17 16.65 11.40
C VAL A 111 1.29 16.81 12.91
N LEU A 112 0.46 16.10 13.69
CA LEU A 112 0.39 16.25 15.14
C LEU A 112 1.59 15.62 15.90
N PHE A 113 2.16 14.54 15.38
CA PHE A 113 3.23 13.80 16.06
C PHE A 113 4.59 14.06 15.43
N GLN A 114 4.98 15.33 15.24
CA GLN A 114 6.29 15.67 14.69
C GLN A 114 7.43 15.04 15.53
N GLY A 115 8.49 14.61 14.87
CA GLY A 115 9.62 13.93 15.51
C GLY A 115 9.42 12.45 15.82
N TYR A 116 8.21 11.90 15.67
CA TYR A 116 7.96 10.46 15.83
C TYR A 116 8.24 9.71 14.53
N SER A 117 9.21 8.80 14.56
CA SER A 117 9.62 7.95 13.43
C SER A 117 8.52 7.06 12.85
N GLN A 118 7.52 6.72 13.65
CA GLN A 118 6.49 5.74 13.24
C GLN A 118 5.35 6.37 12.42
N ARG A 119 5.24 7.70 12.38
CA ARG A 119 4.10 8.44 11.80
C ARG A 119 3.99 8.37 10.28
N ASN A 120 5.00 7.83 9.59
CA ASN A 120 5.07 7.81 8.14
C ASN A 120 5.58 6.47 7.59
N LYS A 121 5.20 5.36 8.24
CA LYS A 121 5.67 4.02 7.86
C LYS A 121 4.71 3.25 6.98
N ASP A 122 3.42 3.50 7.10
CA ASP A 122 2.43 2.68 6.41
C ASP A 122 2.40 2.94 4.91
N ARG A 123 2.39 1.86 4.12
CA ARG A 123 2.30 1.89 2.66
C ARG A 123 1.21 0.96 2.16
N ILE A 124 0.57 1.36 1.06
CA ILE A 124 -0.23 0.47 0.21
C ILE A 124 0.48 0.38 -1.13
N ILE A 125 0.77 -0.83 -1.58
CA ILE A 125 1.26 -1.10 -2.93
C ILE A 125 0.16 -1.80 -3.72
N ILE A 126 -0.12 -1.30 -4.92
CA ILE A 126 -1.07 -1.90 -5.85
C ILE A 126 -0.35 -2.42 -7.08
N ARG A 127 -0.77 -3.60 -7.57
CA ARG A 127 -0.45 -4.07 -8.92
C ARG A 127 -1.53 -3.56 -9.85
N LEU A 128 -1.14 -2.73 -10.80
CA LEU A 128 -2.07 -2.10 -11.74
C LEU A 128 -1.86 -2.63 -13.14
N LYS A 129 -2.95 -3.04 -13.79
CA LYS A 129 -3.00 -3.36 -15.23
C LYS A 129 -4.02 -2.45 -15.91
N HIS A 130 -3.53 -1.45 -16.64
CA HIS A 130 -4.35 -0.31 -17.11
C HIS A 130 -5.06 0.40 -15.93
N ARG A 131 -6.34 0.10 -15.69
CA ARG A 131 -7.14 0.64 -14.57
C ARG A 131 -7.55 -0.42 -13.56
N HIS A 132 -7.23 -1.69 -13.81
CA HIS A 132 -7.59 -2.80 -12.93
C HIS A 132 -6.54 -3.00 -11.85
N VAL A 133 -6.98 -3.07 -10.60
CA VAL A 133 -6.16 -3.48 -9.47
C VAL A 133 -6.16 -5.01 -9.44
N THR A 134 -5.03 -5.63 -9.79
CA THR A 134 -4.91 -7.09 -9.84
C THR A 134 -4.35 -7.67 -8.54
N ALA A 135 -3.76 -6.84 -7.69
CA ALA A 135 -3.38 -7.18 -6.32
C ALA A 135 -3.21 -5.90 -5.49
N THR A 136 -3.50 -6.00 -4.20
CA THR A 136 -3.24 -4.95 -3.20
C THR A 136 -2.44 -5.55 -2.06
N TYR A 137 -1.45 -4.80 -1.61
CA TYR A 137 -0.50 -5.17 -0.57
C TYR A 137 -0.40 -4.03 0.43
N ILE A 138 -0.32 -4.35 1.72
CA ILE A 138 -0.03 -3.37 2.78
C ILE A 138 1.36 -3.64 3.35
N THR A 139 2.06 -2.60 3.74
CA THR A 139 3.49 -2.66 4.09
C THR A 139 3.88 -1.61 5.11
N GLU A 140 5.01 -1.83 5.77
CA GLU A 140 5.66 -0.87 6.65
C GLU A 140 7.06 -0.52 6.13
N HIS A 141 7.31 0.76 5.90
CA HIS A 141 8.62 1.32 5.65
C HIS A 141 9.42 1.38 6.96
N LYS A 142 10.63 0.79 6.98
CA LYS A 142 11.56 0.89 8.11
C LYS A 142 12.50 2.07 7.89
N GLU A 143 12.80 2.80 8.96
CA GLU A 143 13.66 4.00 8.90
C GLU A 143 15.16 3.70 8.92
N ASP A 144 15.58 2.44 8.88
CA ASP A 144 17.01 2.13 8.98
C ASP A 144 17.72 2.61 7.70
N GLY A 145 18.55 3.63 7.88
CA GLY A 145 19.27 4.40 6.87
C GLY A 145 20.32 3.62 6.07
N ILE A 146 19.92 2.51 5.48
CA ILE A 146 20.60 1.84 4.39
C ILE A 146 19.53 1.59 3.32
N GLN A 147 19.83 1.98 2.09
CA GLN A 147 19.03 1.65 0.91
C GLN A 147 18.57 0.18 0.99
N GLY A 148 17.26 0.02 1.12
CA GLY A 148 16.58 -1.24 0.92
C GLY A 148 16.64 -2.24 2.07
N SER A 149 15.63 -2.18 2.93
CA SER A 149 15.19 -3.38 3.65
C SER A 149 13.70 -3.30 3.92
N LEU A 150 12.92 -3.67 2.91
CA LEU A 150 11.49 -3.85 3.01
C LEU A 150 11.21 -5.23 3.66
N THR A 151 11.10 -5.28 4.99
CA THR A 151 10.46 -6.45 5.62
C THR A 151 8.95 -6.31 5.48
N LEU A 152 8.41 -6.72 4.34
CA LEU A 152 6.98 -6.64 4.11
C LEU A 152 6.30 -7.92 4.54
N ASN A 153 5.53 -7.83 5.62
CA ASN A 153 4.39 -8.72 5.80
C ASN A 153 3.38 -8.31 4.75
N ILE A 154 3.45 -8.95 3.58
CA ILE A 154 2.55 -8.66 2.45
C ILE A 154 1.35 -9.56 2.57
N PRO A 155 0.20 -9.02 2.98
CA PRO A 155 -1.03 -9.66 2.68
C PRO A 155 -1.61 -9.23 1.36
N THR A 156 -1.97 -10.22 0.57
CA THR A 156 -3.03 -10.06 -0.42
C THR A 156 -4.37 -9.93 0.31
N LEU A 157 -5.11 -8.87 0.02
CA LEU A 157 -6.56 -8.83 0.26
C LEU A 157 -7.22 -9.47 -0.97
N SER A 158 -7.77 -10.67 -0.80
CA SER A 158 -8.64 -11.30 -1.80
C SER A 158 -10.07 -11.26 -1.28
N VAL A 159 -10.91 -10.38 -1.84
CA VAL A 159 -12.35 -10.40 -1.60
C VAL A 159 -12.92 -11.53 -2.44
N GLN A 160 -13.43 -12.58 -1.81
CA GLN A 160 -14.30 -13.55 -2.49
C GLN A 160 -15.75 -13.10 -2.29
N SER A 161 -16.47 -12.90 -3.39
CA SER A 161 -17.92 -12.75 -3.39
C SER A 161 -18.56 -14.05 -2.93
N SER A 162 -19.17 -14.06 -1.75
CA SER A 162 -20.09 -15.12 -1.35
C SER A 162 -21.43 -14.86 -2.01
N SER A 163 -21.75 -15.60 -3.07
CA SER A 163 -23.12 -15.73 -3.58
C SER A 163 -23.96 -16.48 -2.55
N SER A 164 -25.03 -15.85 -2.08
CA SER A 164 -26.12 -16.51 -1.33
C SER A 164 -27.10 -17.15 -2.29
#